data_AF-U6DPI1-F1
#
_entry.id   AF-U6DPI1-F1
#
_cell.length_a   1.000
_cell.length_b   1.000
_cell.length_c   1.000
_cell.angle_alpha   90.00
_cell.angle_beta   90.00
_cell.angle_gamma   90.00
#
_symmetry.space_group_name_H-M   'P 1'
#
loop_
_entity.id
_entity.type
_entity.pdbx_description
1 polymer ?
#
loop_
_entity_poly.entity_id
_entity_poly.type
_entity_poly.pdbx_seq_one_letter_code
_entity_poly.pdbx_strand_id
1 'polypeptide(L)'
;AMYAPICTLEFLHDPIKPCKSVCQSARDDCEPLMKMYNHSWPESLACDELPVYDRGVCISPEAIVTDLPEDAKWIDITPDMMVQERPLDVDCKRLSPDRCKCKKVKPTLATYLSKNYSYVIHAKIKAVQRSGCNEVTTVVDVKEIFKSSSPIPRTQVPLITNSSCQCPHILPHQDVLIMCYEWRSRMMLLENCLVEKWRDQLSKRSIQWEERLQEQRRTVQDKKRTAGRTSRSNTPKPKGKAARSQASHPQEDH
;
A
#
# COMPACT_ATOMS: atom_id res chain seq x y z
N ALA A 1 24.47 17.48 -1.21
CA ALA A 1 25.84 17.71 -0.70
C ALA A 1 25.90 17.71 0.83
N MET A 2 25.32 18.69 1.55
CA MET A 2 25.40 18.74 3.02
C MET A 2 24.60 17.65 3.74
N TYR A 3 23.35 17.42 3.35
CA TYR A 3 22.46 16.42 3.99
C TYR A 3 22.42 15.07 3.28
N ALA A 4 22.67 15.08 1.97
CA ALA A 4 22.75 13.91 1.12
C ALA A 4 24.10 13.96 0.38
N PRO A 5 25.15 13.36 0.95
CA PRO A 5 26.46 13.27 0.30
C PRO A 5 26.46 12.21 -0.80
N ILE A 6 27.55 12.16 -1.56
CA ILE A 6 27.77 11.17 -2.62
C ILE A 6 27.84 9.77 -1.98
N CYS A 7 27.13 8.80 -2.57
CA CYS A 7 27.05 7.43 -2.06
C CYS A 7 28.12 6.55 -2.73
N THR A 8 29.39 6.74 -2.35
CA THR A 8 30.49 5.86 -2.74
C THR A 8 31.23 5.36 -1.50
N LEU A 9 31.79 4.15 -1.58
CA LEU A 9 32.47 3.48 -0.47
C LEU A 9 33.63 4.31 0.12
N GLU A 10 34.28 5.13 -0.69
CA GLU A 10 35.43 5.97 -0.31
C GLU A 10 35.04 7.20 0.54
N PHE A 11 33.80 7.68 0.44
CA PHE A 11 33.34 8.90 1.12
C PHE A 11 32.24 8.65 2.15
N LEU A 12 32.09 7.40 2.59
CA LEU A 12 31.03 7.00 3.51
C LEU A 12 31.25 7.54 4.94
N HIS A 13 32.52 7.69 5.34
CA HIS A 13 32.92 8.15 6.68
C HIS A 13 33.36 9.61 6.72
N ASP A 14 33.89 10.14 5.61
CA ASP A 14 34.25 11.55 5.46
C ASP A 14 33.70 12.07 4.12
N PRO A 15 32.47 12.62 4.10
CA PRO A 15 31.85 13.07 2.88
C PRO A 15 32.51 14.36 2.37
N ILE A 16 32.74 14.43 1.05
CA ILE A 16 33.26 15.64 0.40
C ILE A 16 32.27 16.80 0.61
N LYS A 17 32.72 17.84 1.32
CA LYS A 17 31.96 19.05 1.59
C LYS A 17 31.91 19.98 0.36
N PRO A 18 30.89 20.85 0.25
CA PRO A 18 30.91 21.92 -0.75
C PRO A 18 32.04 22.91 -0.47
N CYS A 19 32.57 23.53 -1.52
CA CYS A 19 33.55 24.59 -1.35
C CYS A 19 32.93 25.82 -0.65
N LYS A 20 33.74 26.58 0.08
CA LYS A 20 33.31 27.81 0.77
C LYS A 20 32.63 28.80 -0.17
N SER A 21 33.13 28.95 -1.40
CA SER A 21 32.56 29.82 -2.43
C SER A 21 31.12 29.44 -2.83
N VAL A 22 30.83 28.14 -2.93
CA VAL A 22 29.48 27.63 -3.24
C VAL A 22 28.52 27.98 -2.12
N CYS A 23 28.93 27.77 -0.87
CA CYS A 23 28.11 28.11 0.30
C CYS A 23 27.83 29.62 0.38
N GLN A 24 28.84 30.45 0.13
CA GLN A 24 28.70 31.90 0.16
C GLN A 24 27.71 32.38 -0.91
N SER A 25 27.84 31.89 -2.15
CA SER A 25 26.87 32.21 -3.21
C SER A 25 25.45 31.80 -2.82
N ALA A 26 25.27 30.56 -2.33
CA ALA A 26 23.97 30.07 -1.90
C ALA A 26 23.36 30.89 -0.75
N ARG A 27 24.21 31.34 0.20
CA ARG A 27 23.78 32.22 1.28
C ARG A 27 23.36 33.58 0.76
N ASP A 28 24.16 34.20 -0.09
CA ASP A 28 23.90 35.55 -0.58
C ASP A 28 22.59 35.59 -1.42
N ASP A 29 22.31 34.52 -2.16
CA ASP A 29 21.08 34.38 -2.96
C ASP A 29 19.85 33.99 -2.12
N CYS A 30 19.99 33.10 -1.13
CA CYS A 30 18.86 32.54 -0.38
C CYS A 30 18.58 33.23 0.98
N GLU A 31 19.59 33.76 1.66
CA GLU A 31 19.43 34.38 2.98
C GLU A 31 18.45 35.56 2.98
N PRO A 32 18.42 36.45 1.95
CA PRO A 32 17.40 37.49 1.86
C PRO A 32 15.98 36.91 1.83
N LEU A 33 15.77 35.81 1.10
CA LEU A 33 14.49 35.11 1.03
C LEU A 33 14.12 34.46 2.37
N MET A 34 15.07 33.82 3.05
CA MET A 34 14.85 33.25 4.39
C MET A 34 14.43 34.32 5.40
N LYS A 35 15.08 35.48 5.35
CA LYS A 35 14.76 36.63 6.23
C LYS A 35 13.35 37.15 6.02
N MET A 36 12.81 37.11 4.79
CA MET A 36 11.41 37.50 4.53
C MET A 36 10.40 36.62 5.28
N TYR A 37 10.77 35.38 5.62
CA TYR A 37 9.94 34.44 6.39
C TYR A 37 10.37 34.34 7.86
N ASN A 38 11.07 35.34 8.40
CA ASN A 38 11.60 35.35 9.77
C ASN A 38 12.56 34.17 10.10
N HIS A 39 13.25 33.64 9.09
CA HIS A 39 14.31 32.66 9.27
C HIS A 39 15.67 33.30 9.03
N SER A 40 16.65 32.99 9.88
CA SER A 40 18.06 33.36 9.68
C SER A 40 18.83 32.21 9.05
N TRP A 41 19.95 32.52 8.41
CA TRP A 41 20.90 31.50 7.97
C TRP A 41 21.34 30.64 9.17
N PRO A 42 21.12 29.32 9.17
CA PRO A 42 21.39 28.48 10.33
C PRO A 42 22.89 28.24 10.51
N GLU A 43 23.31 28.07 11.77
CA GLU A 43 24.71 27.80 12.12
C GLU A 43 25.24 26.50 11.49
N SER A 44 24.37 25.50 11.30
CA SER A 44 24.72 24.24 10.61
C SER A 44 25.09 24.41 9.13
N LEU A 45 24.76 25.56 8.53
CA LEU A 45 25.14 25.94 7.17
C LEU A 45 26.19 27.06 7.16
N ALA A 46 26.84 27.37 8.28
CA ALA A 46 27.87 28.38 8.34
C ALA A 46 29.01 28.04 7.37
N CYS A 47 29.36 28.98 6.49
CA CYS A 47 30.36 28.75 5.45
C CYS A 47 31.81 28.78 5.99
N ASP A 48 32.02 29.07 7.27
CA ASP A 48 33.36 29.33 7.82
C ASP A 48 34.22 28.08 7.97
N GLU A 49 33.59 26.92 8.21
CA GLU A 49 34.27 25.63 8.37
C GLU A 49 34.43 24.87 7.04
N LEU A 50 34.04 25.46 5.92
CA LEU A 50 34.11 24.83 4.61
C LEU A 50 35.48 25.02 3.96
N PRO A 51 35.99 23.99 3.26
CA PRO A 51 37.27 24.07 2.55
C PRO A 51 37.22 25.08 1.41
N VAL A 52 38.37 25.70 1.14
CA VAL A 52 38.60 26.49 -0.07
C VAL A 52 39.29 25.57 -1.09
N TYR A 53 38.92 25.69 -2.36
CA TYR A 53 39.39 24.79 -3.44
C TYR A 53 40.92 24.77 -3.59
N ASP A 54 41.60 25.85 -3.22
CA ASP A 54 43.07 25.97 -3.21
C ASP A 54 43.75 25.16 -2.09
N ARG A 55 42.99 24.68 -1.11
CA ARG A 55 43.48 24.09 0.15
C ARG A 55 42.90 22.70 0.46
N GLY A 56 42.06 22.13 -0.39
CA GLY A 56 41.48 20.80 -0.18
C GLY A 56 40.54 20.33 -1.29
N VAL A 57 40.02 19.10 -1.15
CA VAL A 57 39.03 18.51 -2.07
C VAL A 57 37.63 18.97 -1.65
N CYS A 58 36.94 19.69 -2.52
CA CYS A 58 35.57 20.16 -2.29
C CYS A 58 34.76 20.24 -3.57
N ILE A 59 33.43 20.24 -3.44
CA ILE A 59 32.52 20.32 -4.59
C ILE A 59 32.46 21.77 -5.08
N SER A 60 32.92 22.01 -6.31
CA SER A 60 32.89 23.32 -6.97
C SER A 60 31.57 23.56 -7.71
N PRO A 61 31.23 24.81 -8.08
CA PRO A 61 29.99 25.14 -8.78
C PRO A 61 29.79 24.36 -10.09
N GLU A 62 30.87 24.11 -10.83
CA GLU A 62 30.85 23.43 -12.14
C GLU A 62 30.43 21.96 -12.04
N ALA A 63 30.57 21.34 -10.86
CA ALA A 63 30.13 19.98 -10.60
C ALA A 63 28.65 19.88 -10.19
N ILE A 64 27.95 21.01 -10.04
CA ILE A 64 26.52 21.05 -9.70
C ILE A 64 25.73 21.00 -11.01
N VAL A 65 25.30 19.80 -11.41
CA VAL A 65 24.46 19.61 -12.60
C VAL A 65 23.10 20.28 -12.36
N THR A 66 22.79 21.27 -13.19
CA THR A 66 21.42 21.78 -13.32
C THR A 66 20.87 21.20 -14.63
N ASP A 67 19.90 20.29 -14.54
CA ASP A 67 19.24 19.70 -15.73
C ASP A 67 18.27 20.70 -16.41
N LEU A 68 18.58 21.99 -16.35
CA LEU A 68 17.75 23.05 -16.92
C LEU A 68 18.27 23.42 -18.31
N PRO A 69 17.38 23.50 -19.33
CA PRO A 69 17.78 23.95 -20.66
C PRO A 69 18.29 25.41 -20.62
N GLU A 70 19.33 25.69 -21.40
CA GLU A 70 20.10 26.95 -21.45
C GLU A 70 19.25 28.21 -21.78
N ASP A 71 18.01 27.99 -22.23
CA ASP A 71 17.01 28.97 -22.64
C ASP A 71 16.04 29.39 -21.51
N ALA A 72 16.12 28.78 -20.33
CA ALA A 72 15.44 29.25 -19.14
C ALA A 72 16.21 30.41 -18.48
N LYS A 73 16.24 31.58 -19.14
CA LYS A 73 16.59 32.84 -18.47
C LYS A 73 15.68 32.99 -17.26
N TRP A 74 16.30 33.10 -16.08
CA TRP A 74 15.68 33.35 -14.78
C TRP A 74 14.35 34.07 -14.92
N ILE A 75 13.26 33.31 -14.85
CA ILE A 75 11.93 33.88 -14.74
C ILE A 75 11.94 34.57 -13.38
N ASP A 76 11.73 35.88 -13.41
CA ASP A 76 11.53 36.70 -12.22
C ASP A 76 10.71 35.90 -11.22
N ILE A 77 11.24 35.76 -10.00
CA ILE A 77 10.56 35.11 -8.87
C ILE A 77 9.35 35.98 -8.56
N THR A 78 8.28 35.78 -9.33
CA THR A 78 6.97 36.29 -9.02
C THR A 78 6.53 35.59 -7.74
N PRO A 79 5.79 36.27 -6.85
CA PRO A 79 5.28 35.68 -5.61
C PRO A 79 4.46 34.39 -5.81
N ASP A 80 4.08 34.09 -7.05
CA ASP A 80 3.30 32.92 -7.45
C ASP A 80 4.14 31.65 -7.73
N MET A 81 5.47 31.76 -7.85
CA MET A 81 6.39 30.61 -8.05
C MET A 81 7.22 30.25 -6.82
N MET A 82 7.00 30.90 -5.69
CA MET A 82 7.48 30.39 -4.42
C MET A 82 6.80 29.03 -4.19
N VAL A 83 7.61 28.01 -3.92
CA VAL A 83 7.14 26.93 -3.04
C VAL A 83 6.82 27.64 -1.74
N GLN A 84 5.58 28.16 -1.63
CA GLN A 84 4.91 28.03 -0.36
C GLN A 84 5.21 26.60 0.04
N GLU A 85 5.79 26.40 1.22
CA GLU A 85 5.25 25.31 2.02
C GLU A 85 3.75 25.60 2.08
N ARG A 86 3.01 25.22 1.03
CA ARG A 86 1.64 24.83 1.18
C ARG A 86 1.83 23.71 2.18
N PRO A 87 1.37 23.86 3.41
CA PRO A 87 1.20 22.68 4.21
C PRO A 87 0.39 21.77 3.29
N LEU A 88 0.86 20.55 3.03
CA LEU A 88 0.10 19.51 2.32
C LEU A 88 -1.19 19.12 3.08
N ASP A 89 -1.71 20.04 3.91
CA ASP A 89 -2.75 19.90 4.91
C ASP A 89 -3.85 20.98 4.83
N VAL A 90 -3.84 21.92 3.86
CA VAL A 90 -4.83 23.03 3.87
C VAL A 90 -6.07 22.83 2.98
N ASP A 91 -6.14 21.86 2.06
CA ASP A 91 -7.37 21.71 1.23
C ASP A 91 -8.03 20.32 1.18
N CYS A 92 -7.67 19.40 2.07
CA CYS A 92 -8.47 18.17 2.27
C CYS A 92 -9.58 18.33 3.32
N LYS A 93 -9.54 19.39 4.14
CA LYS A 93 -10.67 19.76 5.02
C LYS A 93 -11.84 20.38 4.25
N ARG A 94 -11.61 20.96 3.06
CA ARG A 94 -12.66 21.49 2.16
C ARG A 94 -13.20 20.49 1.14
N LEU A 95 -12.59 19.32 0.99
CA LEU A 95 -13.24 18.19 0.33
C LEU A 95 -14.31 17.65 1.29
N SER A 96 -15.49 18.27 1.21
CA SER A 96 -16.66 17.77 1.92
C SER A 96 -16.85 16.28 1.60
N PRO A 97 -17.20 15.45 2.59
CA PRO A 97 -17.60 14.06 2.37
C PRO A 97 -18.61 13.92 1.22
N ASP A 98 -19.39 14.97 0.96
CA ASP A 98 -20.50 15.02 0.01
C ASP A 98 -20.09 15.08 -1.48
N ARG A 99 -18.80 15.26 -1.81
CA ARG A 99 -18.33 15.14 -3.21
C ARG A 99 -18.01 13.72 -3.63
N CYS A 100 -17.91 12.78 -2.71
CA CYS A 100 -17.61 11.39 -3.05
C CYS A 100 -18.87 10.72 -3.63
N LYS A 101 -18.81 10.35 -4.91
CA LYS A 101 -19.89 9.61 -5.58
C LYS A 101 -19.72 8.11 -5.34
N CYS A 102 -20.01 7.64 -4.13
CA CYS A 102 -19.88 6.21 -3.83
C CYS A 102 -21.01 5.39 -4.47
N LYS A 103 -20.66 4.31 -5.16
CA LYS A 103 -21.66 3.35 -5.66
C LYS A 103 -22.21 2.51 -4.50
N LYS A 104 -23.53 2.50 -4.32
CA LYS A 104 -24.17 1.64 -3.32
C LYS A 104 -24.27 0.20 -3.82
N VAL A 105 -23.66 -0.71 -3.09
CA VAL A 105 -23.69 -2.16 -3.38
C VAL A 105 -24.92 -2.77 -2.70
N LYS A 106 -25.82 -3.39 -3.47
CA LYS A 106 -27.03 -4.01 -2.91
C LYS A 106 -26.70 -5.35 -2.19
N PRO A 107 -27.23 -5.57 -0.97
CA PRO A 107 -27.10 -6.84 -0.25
C PRO A 107 -28.00 -7.92 -0.83
N THR A 108 -27.51 -8.58 -1.87
CA THR A 108 -28.16 -9.74 -2.51
C THR A 108 -27.24 -10.95 -2.50
N LEU A 109 -27.83 -12.15 -2.58
CA LEU A 109 -27.08 -13.40 -2.70
C LEU A 109 -26.15 -13.38 -3.93
N ALA A 110 -26.65 -12.89 -5.07
CA ALA A 110 -25.85 -12.78 -6.30
C ALA A 110 -24.62 -11.88 -6.11
N THR A 111 -24.79 -10.74 -5.43
CA THR A 111 -23.67 -9.86 -5.06
C THR A 111 -22.67 -10.61 -4.18
N TYR A 112 -23.14 -11.30 -3.14
CA TYR A 112 -22.28 -12.02 -2.20
C TYR A 112 -21.43 -13.09 -2.87
N LEU A 113 -22.06 -13.92 -3.70
CA LEU A 113 -21.40 -15.01 -4.41
C LEU A 113 -20.41 -14.50 -5.47
N SER A 114 -20.76 -13.43 -6.20
CA SER A 114 -19.89 -12.88 -7.24
C SER A 114 -18.67 -12.13 -6.71
N LYS A 115 -18.80 -11.46 -5.55
CA LYS A 115 -17.76 -10.57 -5.02
C LYS A 115 -16.68 -11.28 -4.23
N ASN A 116 -16.92 -12.49 -3.74
CA ASN A 116 -15.96 -13.32 -3.00
C ASN A 116 -15.20 -12.53 -1.90
N TYR A 117 -15.93 -11.93 -0.97
CA TYR A 117 -15.35 -11.16 0.13
C TYR A 117 -14.40 -12.01 1.00
N SER A 118 -13.27 -11.43 1.41
CA SER A 118 -12.26 -12.06 2.28
C SER A 118 -12.72 -12.14 3.73
N TYR A 119 -13.50 -11.15 4.19
CA TYR A 119 -14.06 -11.12 5.53
C TYR A 119 -15.48 -10.57 5.58
N VAL A 120 -16.24 -11.00 6.58
CA VAL A 120 -17.59 -10.55 6.91
C VAL A 120 -17.70 -10.43 8.42
N ILE A 121 -17.89 -9.20 8.90
CA ILE A 121 -17.88 -8.88 10.33
C ILE A 121 -19.05 -7.99 10.71
N HIS A 122 -19.59 -8.21 11.91
CA HIS A 122 -20.42 -7.26 12.63
C HIS A 122 -19.51 -6.40 13.50
N ALA A 123 -19.51 -5.09 13.26
CA ALA A 123 -18.65 -4.18 14.00
C ALA A 123 -19.35 -2.86 14.31
N LYS A 124 -18.91 -2.22 15.39
CA LYS A 124 -19.32 -0.86 15.75
C LYS A 124 -18.24 0.12 15.32
N ILE A 125 -18.60 1.15 14.56
CA ILE A 125 -17.65 2.18 14.15
C ILE A 125 -17.26 3.03 15.35
N LYS A 126 -15.98 3.06 15.69
CA LYS A 126 -15.43 3.79 16.84
C LYS A 126 -15.02 5.19 16.44
N ALA A 127 -14.20 5.30 15.40
CA ALA A 127 -13.69 6.57 14.88
C ALA A 127 -13.34 6.45 13.41
N VAL A 128 -13.37 7.59 12.72
CA VAL A 128 -12.86 7.75 11.37
C VAL A 128 -11.75 8.78 11.45
N GLN A 129 -10.53 8.36 11.16
CA GLN A 129 -9.34 9.20 11.20
C GLN A 129 -8.85 9.39 9.76
N ARG A 130 -8.55 10.63 9.38
CA ARG A 130 -7.94 10.95 8.09
C ARG A 130 -6.46 11.20 8.32
N SER A 131 -5.62 10.41 7.68
CA SER A 131 -4.17 10.56 7.69
C SER A 131 -3.76 11.25 6.39
N GLY A 132 -3.66 12.58 6.44
CA GLY A 132 -3.44 13.41 5.26
C GLY A 132 -4.60 13.31 4.24
N CYS A 133 -4.25 13.42 2.96
CA CYS A 133 -5.21 13.40 1.86
C CYS A 133 -5.43 12.02 1.22
N ASN A 134 -4.53 11.06 1.42
CA ASN A 134 -4.54 9.82 0.63
C ASN A 134 -5.01 8.60 1.42
N GLU A 135 -5.18 8.72 2.74
CA GLU A 135 -5.53 7.59 3.58
C GLU A 135 -6.60 7.94 4.61
N VAL A 136 -7.65 7.12 4.67
CA VAL A 136 -8.67 7.17 5.73
C VAL A 136 -8.66 5.85 6.49
N THR A 137 -8.44 5.95 7.79
CA THR A 137 -8.46 4.82 8.72
C THR A 137 -9.76 4.82 9.51
N THR A 138 -10.58 3.79 9.34
CA THR A 138 -11.78 3.57 10.14
C THR A 138 -11.46 2.58 11.24
N VAL A 139 -11.51 3.03 12.50
CA VAL A 139 -11.33 2.15 13.66
C VAL A 139 -12.69 1.53 14.00
N VAL A 140 -12.76 0.20 14.02
CA VAL A 140 -13.98 -0.54 14.35
C VAL A 140 -13.75 -1.46 15.55
N ASP A 141 -14.80 -1.64 16.35
CA ASP A 141 -14.85 -2.62 17.43
C ASP A 141 -15.62 -3.85 16.95
N VAL A 142 -14.93 -4.99 16.84
CA VAL A 142 -15.47 -6.21 16.23
C VAL A 142 -16.32 -6.97 17.25
N LYS A 143 -17.62 -7.08 16.97
CA LYS A 143 -18.58 -7.83 17.80
C LYS A 143 -18.65 -9.30 17.41
N GLU A 144 -18.85 -9.57 16.12
CA GLU A 144 -19.01 -10.93 15.59
C GLU A 144 -18.26 -11.08 14.25
N ILE A 145 -17.73 -12.27 14.01
CA ILE A 145 -17.01 -12.62 12.77
C ILE A 145 -17.76 -13.77 12.11
N PHE A 146 -18.35 -13.52 10.94
CA PHE A 146 -19.06 -14.55 10.17
C PHE A 146 -18.14 -15.25 9.18
N LYS A 147 -17.16 -14.50 8.66
CA LYS A 147 -16.15 -15.01 7.72
C LYS A 147 -14.86 -14.23 7.92
N SER A 148 -13.74 -14.93 7.90
CA SER A 148 -12.42 -14.30 7.87
C SER A 148 -11.42 -15.21 7.18
N SER A 149 -10.58 -14.64 6.32
CA SER A 149 -9.48 -15.37 5.68
C SER A 149 -8.26 -15.46 6.60
N SER A 150 -8.07 -14.46 7.46
CA SER A 150 -7.03 -14.38 8.49
C SER A 150 -7.65 -14.25 9.89
N PRO A 151 -6.93 -14.61 10.98
CA PRO A 151 -7.44 -14.44 12.35
C PRO A 151 -7.61 -12.95 12.67
N ILE A 152 -8.84 -12.54 12.95
CA ILE A 152 -9.18 -11.16 13.32
C ILE A 152 -9.25 -11.08 14.85
N PRO A 153 -8.46 -10.22 15.51
CA PRO A 153 -8.56 -10.05 16.95
C PRO A 153 -9.93 -9.43 17.31
N ARG A 154 -10.55 -9.93 18.40
CA ARG A 154 -11.81 -9.38 18.96
C ARG A 154 -11.55 -8.09 19.75
N THR A 155 -10.86 -7.15 19.12
CA THR A 155 -10.46 -5.87 19.69
C THR A 155 -10.74 -4.77 18.67
N GLN A 156 -10.08 -3.61 18.82
CA GLN A 156 -10.14 -2.54 17.84
C GLN A 156 -9.30 -2.89 16.62
N VAL A 157 -9.93 -2.88 15.45
CA VAL A 157 -9.28 -3.19 14.18
C VAL A 157 -9.33 -1.97 13.26
N PRO A 158 -8.20 -1.54 12.68
CA PRO A 158 -8.19 -0.48 11.69
C PRO A 158 -8.57 -1.03 10.30
N LEU A 159 -9.57 -0.43 9.68
CA LEU A 159 -9.92 -0.64 8.28
C LEU A 159 -9.35 0.51 7.44
N ILE A 160 -8.52 0.19 6.45
CA ILE A 160 -7.76 1.18 5.69
C ILE A 160 -8.43 1.46 4.33
N THR A 161 -8.60 2.74 4.00
CA THR A 161 -9.04 3.22 2.70
C THR A 161 -7.92 4.04 2.07
N ASN A 162 -7.38 3.62 0.92
CA ASN A 162 -6.30 4.33 0.22
C ASN A 162 -6.86 5.40 -0.74
N SER A 163 -7.68 6.29 -0.21
CA SER A 163 -8.19 7.47 -0.92
C SER A 163 -8.68 8.53 0.07
N SER A 164 -8.72 9.80 -0.34
CA SER A 164 -9.38 10.89 0.41
C SER A 164 -10.86 10.61 0.69
N CYS A 165 -11.52 9.90 -0.23
CA CYS A 165 -12.92 9.53 -0.14
C CYS A 165 -13.10 8.24 0.64
N GLN A 166 -13.88 8.30 1.71
CA GLN A 166 -14.32 7.13 2.46
C GLN A 166 -15.61 6.59 1.83
N CYS A 167 -15.46 5.61 0.94
CA CYS A 167 -16.56 4.86 0.36
C CYS A 167 -16.51 3.40 0.86
N PRO A 168 -17.60 2.86 1.41
CA PRO A 168 -18.92 3.47 1.63
C PRO A 168 -18.94 4.51 2.77
N HIS A 169 -19.87 5.48 2.68
CA HIS A 169 -20.05 6.49 3.72
C HIS A 169 -20.53 5.88 5.03
N ILE A 170 -19.69 5.96 6.05
CA ILE A 170 -19.98 5.48 7.41
C ILE A 170 -19.68 6.57 8.43
N LEU A 171 -20.45 6.56 9.52
CA LEU A 171 -20.27 7.52 10.60
C LEU A 171 -19.87 6.80 11.89
N PRO A 172 -19.15 7.49 12.81
CA PRO A 172 -18.89 6.98 14.14
C PRO A 172 -20.18 6.59 14.87
N HIS A 173 -20.06 5.63 15.79
CA HIS A 173 -21.13 5.09 16.63
C HIS A 173 -22.21 4.29 15.90
N GLN A 174 -22.02 3.96 14.62
CA GLN A 174 -22.93 3.09 13.88
C GLN A 174 -22.58 1.62 14.08
N ASP A 175 -23.61 0.80 14.32
CA ASP A 175 -23.53 -0.65 14.26
C ASP A 175 -23.80 -1.12 12.82
N VAL A 176 -22.82 -1.79 12.22
CA VAL A 176 -22.83 -2.13 10.80
C VAL A 176 -22.36 -3.56 10.54
N LEU A 177 -22.86 -4.12 9.44
CA LEU A 177 -22.35 -5.32 8.82
C LEU A 177 -21.40 -4.91 7.69
N ILE A 178 -20.16 -5.39 7.74
CA ILE A 178 -19.11 -5.06 6.78
C ILE A 178 -18.66 -6.34 6.07
N MET A 179 -18.69 -6.33 4.73
CA MET A 179 -18.15 -7.38 3.88
C MET A 179 -17.13 -6.77 2.92
N CYS A 180 -15.86 -7.18 3.03
CA CYS A 180 -14.80 -6.55 2.26
C CYS A 180 -13.57 -7.46 2.12
N TYR A 181 -12.44 -6.86 1.76
CA TYR A 181 -11.26 -7.55 1.27
C TYR A 181 -10.04 -7.29 2.15
N GLU A 182 -9.17 -8.29 2.22
CA GLU A 182 -7.89 -8.19 2.91
C GLU A 182 -6.77 -8.06 1.86
N TRP A 183 -5.82 -7.17 2.11
CA TRP A 183 -4.65 -6.97 1.25
C TRP A 183 -3.37 -6.91 2.09
N ARG A 184 -2.41 -7.81 1.83
CA ARG A 184 -1.13 -7.91 2.56
C ARG A 184 -1.32 -7.89 4.09
N SER A 185 -2.27 -8.68 4.59
CA SER A 185 -2.61 -8.76 6.02
C SER A 185 -3.18 -7.47 6.62
N ARG A 186 -3.63 -6.52 5.80
CA ARG A 186 -4.36 -5.32 6.21
C ARG A 186 -5.81 -5.44 5.79
N MET A 187 -6.74 -5.15 6.71
CA MET A 187 -8.17 -5.10 6.39
C MET A 187 -8.47 -3.79 5.68
N MET A 188 -8.96 -3.88 4.45
CA MET A 188 -9.22 -2.70 3.62
C MET A 188 -10.70 -2.35 3.68
N LEU A 189 -11.05 -1.08 3.53
CA LEU A 189 -12.40 -0.63 3.23
C LEU A 189 -12.38 0.04 1.85
N LEU A 190 -12.91 -0.66 0.84
CA LEU A 190 -12.86 -0.24 -0.56
C LEU A 190 -14.26 0.12 -1.07
N GLU A 191 -14.33 0.85 -2.19
CA GLU A 191 -15.61 1.30 -2.79
C GLU A 191 -16.55 0.14 -3.14
N ASN A 192 -16.02 -1.02 -3.49
CA ASN A 192 -16.79 -2.21 -3.84
C ASN A 192 -17.21 -3.07 -2.63
N CYS A 193 -16.96 -2.59 -1.41
CA CYS A 193 -17.32 -3.29 -0.20
C CYS A 193 -18.77 -3.05 0.18
N LEU A 194 -19.36 -4.05 0.82
CA LEU A 194 -20.73 -3.99 1.27
C LEU A 194 -20.73 -3.53 2.73
N VAL A 195 -21.32 -2.36 2.96
CA VAL A 195 -21.54 -1.85 4.30
C VAL A 195 -23.00 -1.48 4.45
N GLU A 196 -23.66 -2.13 5.40
CA GLU A 196 -25.07 -1.91 5.71
C GLU A 196 -25.26 -1.74 7.21
N LYS A 197 -26.28 -0.98 7.60
CA LYS A 197 -26.66 -0.89 9.02
C LYS A 197 -27.03 -2.27 9.53
N TRP A 198 -26.61 -2.59 10.75
CA TRP A 198 -26.88 -3.89 11.35
C TRP A 198 -28.39 -4.17 11.43
N ARG A 199 -28.79 -5.35 10.97
CA ARG A 199 -30.15 -5.89 11.05
C ARG A 199 -30.09 -7.40 11.22
N ASP A 200 -30.82 -7.95 12.17
CA ASP A 200 -30.79 -9.40 12.45
C ASP A 200 -31.26 -10.27 11.27
N GLN A 201 -32.15 -9.74 10.42
CA GLN A 201 -32.53 -10.44 9.20
C GLN A 201 -31.38 -10.54 8.19
N LEU A 202 -30.57 -9.49 8.08
CA LEU A 202 -29.45 -9.47 7.15
C LEU A 202 -28.30 -10.34 7.63
N SER A 203 -28.06 -10.40 8.95
CA SER A 203 -27.05 -11.30 9.52
C SER A 203 -27.40 -12.76 9.29
N LYS A 204 -28.65 -13.18 9.57
CA LYS A 204 -29.14 -14.53 9.27
C LYS A 204 -28.99 -14.88 7.79
N ARG A 205 -29.32 -13.94 6.88
CA ARG A 205 -29.12 -14.14 5.44
C ARG A 205 -27.65 -14.30 5.06
N SER A 206 -26.76 -13.54 5.69
CA SER A 206 -25.32 -13.58 5.41
C SER A 206 -24.70 -14.92 5.81
N ILE A 207 -25.13 -15.48 6.94
CA ILE A 207 -24.75 -16.84 7.36
C ILE A 207 -25.19 -17.86 6.31
N GLN A 208 -26.47 -17.83 5.90
CA GLN A 208 -27.00 -18.74 4.87
C GLN A 208 -26.29 -18.60 3.52
N TRP A 209 -25.87 -17.38 3.14
CA TRP A 209 -25.12 -17.15 1.91
C TRP A 209 -23.72 -17.76 1.96
N GLU A 210 -23.05 -17.68 3.11
CA GLU A 210 -21.74 -18.30 3.31
C GLU A 210 -21.82 -19.83 3.30
N GLU A 211 -22.82 -20.42 3.96
CA GLU A 211 -23.06 -21.88 3.92
C GLU A 211 -23.27 -22.38 2.48
N ARG A 212 -24.10 -21.66 1.69
CA ARG A 212 -24.31 -22.00 0.27
C ARG A 212 -23.04 -21.88 -0.56
N LEU A 213 -22.21 -20.86 -0.31
CA LEU A 213 -20.94 -20.67 -1.01
C LEU A 213 -19.97 -21.82 -0.70
N GLN A 214 -19.92 -22.27 0.56
CA GLN A 214 -19.09 -23.41 0.98
C GLN A 214 -19.55 -24.71 0.31
N GLU A 215 -20.86 -24.96 0.22
CA GLU A 215 -21.40 -26.14 -0.46
C GLU A 215 -21.10 -26.14 -1.97
N GLN A 216 -21.21 -24.99 -2.63
CA GLN A 216 -20.81 -24.85 -4.05
C GLN A 216 -19.31 -25.13 -4.25
N ARG A 217 -18.45 -24.69 -3.34
CA ARG A 217 -17.01 -24.98 -3.41
C ARG A 217 -16.73 -26.47 -3.23
N ARG A 218 -17.41 -27.14 -2.29
CA ARG A 218 -17.28 -28.60 -2.07
C ARG A 218 -17.69 -29.38 -3.31
N THR A 219 -18.86 -29.10 -3.88
CA THR A 219 -19.36 -29.78 -5.09
C THR A 219 -18.45 -29.57 -6.31
N VAL A 220 -17.88 -28.37 -6.51
CA VAL A 220 -16.90 -28.11 -7.57
C VAL A 220 -15.61 -28.89 -7.34
N GLN A 221 -15.13 -28.96 -6.10
CA GLN A 221 -13.93 -29.71 -5.74
C GLN A 221 -14.10 -31.22 -5.96
N ASP A 222 -15.27 -31.77 -5.62
CA ASP A 222 -15.59 -33.18 -5.85
C ASP A 222 -15.73 -33.51 -7.34
N LYS A 223 -16.31 -32.61 -8.15
CA LYS A 223 -16.32 -32.73 -9.62
C LYS A 223 -14.90 -32.72 -10.21
N LYS A 224 -14.00 -31.88 -9.68
CA LYS A 224 -12.59 -31.83 -10.12
C LYS A 224 -11.83 -33.10 -9.74
N ARG A 225 -12.08 -33.66 -8.55
CA ARG A 225 -11.49 -34.93 -8.10
C ARG A 225 -11.97 -36.12 -8.93
N THR A 226 -13.25 -36.16 -9.29
CA THR A 226 -13.82 -37.23 -10.13
C THR A 226 -13.34 -37.14 -11.58
N ALA A 227 -13.25 -35.93 -12.16
CA ALA A 227 -12.69 -35.71 -13.50
C ALA A 227 -11.18 -36.01 -13.60
N GLY A 228 -10.39 -35.69 -12.57
CA GLY A 228 -8.96 -36.05 -12.51
C GLY A 228 -8.71 -37.56 -12.36
N ARG A 229 -9.72 -38.31 -11.91
CA ARG A 229 -9.64 -39.77 -11.75
C ARG A 229 -9.93 -40.50 -13.06
N THR A 230 -10.81 -39.97 -13.90
CA THR A 230 -11.08 -40.49 -15.26
C THR A 230 -10.00 -40.12 -16.28
N SER A 231 -9.21 -39.06 -16.05
CA SER A 231 -8.05 -38.74 -16.92
C SER A 231 -6.81 -39.59 -16.61
N ARG A 232 -6.73 -40.19 -15.41
CA ARG A 232 -5.62 -41.08 -15.00
C ARG A 232 -5.82 -42.54 -15.40
N SER A 233 -7.00 -42.93 -15.89
CA SER A 233 -7.29 -44.29 -16.35
C SER A 233 -6.94 -44.56 -17.81
N ASN A 234 -6.50 -43.54 -18.56
CA ASN A 234 -6.09 -43.68 -19.97
C ASN A 234 -4.56 -43.65 -20.11
N THR A 235 -3.86 -44.60 -19.48
CA THR A 235 -2.51 -44.99 -19.91
C THR A 235 -2.62 -46.20 -20.83
N PRO A 236 -2.12 -46.14 -22.09
CA PRO A 236 -2.15 -47.29 -22.98
C PRO A 236 -1.28 -48.42 -22.43
N LYS A 237 -1.91 -49.57 -22.25
CA LYS A 237 -1.30 -50.85 -21.88
C LYS A 237 -0.25 -51.24 -22.93
N PRO A 238 1.04 -51.47 -22.60
CA PRO A 238 1.97 -52.05 -23.55
C PRO A 238 1.54 -53.49 -23.86
N LYS A 239 1.32 -53.79 -25.15
CA LYS A 239 1.02 -55.15 -25.63
C LYS A 239 2.24 -56.04 -25.40
N GLY A 240 2.01 -57.17 -24.75
CA GLY A 240 3.02 -58.19 -24.51
C GLY A 240 3.52 -58.86 -25.80
N LYS A 241 4.78 -59.27 -25.77
CA LYS A 241 5.28 -60.42 -26.53
C LYS A 241 5.95 -61.36 -25.55
N ALA A 242 5.47 -62.60 -25.57
CA ALA A 242 6.04 -63.72 -24.84
C ALA A 242 7.28 -64.26 -25.56
N ALA A 243 8.30 -64.63 -24.80
CA ALA A 243 9.27 -65.65 -25.17
C ALA A 243 9.71 -66.39 -23.90
N ARG A 244 9.97 -67.68 -24.05
CA ARG A 244 9.88 -68.76 -23.07
C ARG A 244 11.27 -69.22 -22.63
N SER A 245 11.31 -69.78 -21.41
CA SER A 245 12.18 -70.86 -20.89
C SER A 245 13.68 -70.65 -20.57
N GLN A 246 13.95 -70.93 -19.28
CA GLN A 246 14.93 -71.87 -18.69
C GLN A 246 16.33 -71.39 -18.22
N ALA A 247 16.46 -71.49 -16.89
CA ALA A 247 17.48 -72.26 -16.14
C ALA A 247 18.78 -71.58 -15.64
N SER A 248 19.19 -72.13 -14.48
CA SER A 248 20.49 -72.13 -13.76
C SER A 248 20.98 -70.86 -13.04
N HIS A 249 20.83 -70.89 -11.71
CA HIS A 249 21.90 -70.55 -10.74
C HIS A 249 23.06 -71.57 -10.85
N PRO A 250 24.31 -71.35 -10.35
CA PRO A 250 24.66 -70.72 -9.04
C PRO A 250 25.95 -69.85 -8.98
N GLN A 251 26.21 -69.23 -7.80
CA GLN A 251 27.50 -68.81 -7.18
C GLN A 251 28.44 -67.85 -7.96
N GLU A 252 29.31 -66.98 -7.40
CA GLU A 252 29.97 -66.85 -6.09
C GLU A 252 30.59 -65.43 -5.98
N ASP A 253 30.90 -65.02 -4.74
CA ASP A 253 31.92 -64.08 -4.24
C ASP A 253 32.53 -62.95 -5.11
N HIS A 254 32.38 -61.70 -4.65
CA HIS A 254 33.43 -60.94 -3.94
C HIS A 254 32.92 -59.61 -3.36
#